data_AF-A0A955N5V1-F1
#
_entry.id   AF-A0A955N5V1-F1
#
_cell.length_a   1.000
_cell.length_b   1.000
_cell.length_c   1.000
_cell.angle_alpha   90.00
_cell.angle_beta   90.00
_cell.angle_gamma   90.00
#
_symmetry.space_group_name_H-M   'P 1'
#
loop_
_entity.id
_entity.type
_entity.pdbx_description
1 polymer ?
#
loop_
_entity_poly.entity_id
_entity_poly.type
_entity_poly.pdbx_seq_one_letter_code
_entity_poly.pdbx_strand_id
1 'polypeptide(L)'
;TYAEGRRPPTRRLALVTYFHEEWHPDWGGELILYGPPTNSKKNTSLQVTHCIPPLPGSLAIFAVPRQHRVCRVDVLAGNHTRLSIAGWFMTEH
;
A
#
# COMPACT_ATOMS: atom_id res chain seq x y z
N THR A 1 -9.83 -14.02 21.53
CA THR A 1 -11.01 -13.73 22.36
C THR A 1 -11.78 -12.56 21.75
N TYR A 2 -12.71 -12.85 20.83
CA TYR A 2 -13.67 -11.89 20.24
C TYR A 2 -15.12 -12.43 20.33
N ALA A 3 -15.34 -13.45 21.17
CA ALA A 3 -16.55 -14.24 21.22
C ALA A 3 -17.73 -13.59 21.98
N GLU A 4 -17.63 -12.33 22.40
CA GLU A 4 -18.62 -11.66 23.27
C GLU A 4 -19.43 -10.55 22.58
N GLY A 5 -19.62 -10.59 21.26
CA GLY A 5 -20.49 -9.63 20.57
C GLY A 5 -19.97 -8.19 20.47
N ARG A 6 -18.72 -7.92 20.90
CA ARG A 6 -18.02 -6.66 20.61
C ARG A 6 -17.71 -6.57 19.13
N ARG A 7 -18.18 -5.49 18.48
CA ARG A 7 -17.87 -5.23 17.08
C ARG A 7 -16.33 -5.15 16.92
N PRO A 8 -15.74 -5.85 15.93
CA PRO A 8 -14.29 -5.85 15.76
C PRO A 8 -13.78 -4.43 15.44
N PRO A 9 -12.56 -4.08 15.89
CA PRO A 9 -11.97 -2.79 15.58
C PRO A 9 -11.78 -2.65 14.06
N THR A 10 -11.87 -1.42 13.57
CA THR A 10 -11.83 -1.11 12.14
C THR A 10 -10.47 -0.55 11.74
N ARG A 11 -10.02 -0.87 10.53
CA ARG A 11 -8.79 -0.29 9.97
C ARG A 11 -9.04 1.18 9.62
N ARG A 12 -8.16 2.08 10.03
CA ARG A 12 -8.23 3.51 9.67
C ARG A 12 -7.07 3.98 8.81
N LEU A 13 -5.87 3.51 9.10
CA LEU A 13 -4.66 3.79 8.32
C LEU A 13 -4.00 2.48 7.91
N ALA A 14 -3.49 2.42 6.69
CA ALA A 14 -2.54 1.42 6.25
C ALA A 14 -1.12 1.99 6.31
N LEU A 15 -0.16 1.14 6.61
CA LEU A 15 1.25 1.47 6.71
C LEU A 15 2.07 0.44 5.94
N VAL A 16 3.14 0.90 5.27
CA VAL A 16 4.22 0.07 4.76
C VAL A 16 5.56 0.78 4.94
N THR A 17 6.56 0.07 5.46
CA THR A 17 7.93 0.55 5.60
C THR A 17 8.91 -0.45 4.98
N TYR A 18 10.04 0.04 4.46
CA TYR A 18 10.97 -0.71 3.61
C TYR A 18 12.36 -0.86 4.25
N PHE A 19 12.93 -2.09 4.20
CA PHE A 19 14.13 -2.47 4.97
C PHE A 19 15.28 -3.04 4.15
N HIS A 20 15.16 -3.09 2.82
CA HIS A 20 16.27 -3.49 1.97
C HIS A 20 17.27 -2.34 1.83
N GLU A 21 18.54 -2.67 1.57
CA GLU A 21 19.65 -1.70 1.56
C GLU A 21 19.61 -0.76 0.35
N GLU A 22 19.19 -1.28 -0.82
CA GLU A 22 19.12 -0.52 -2.05
C GLU A 22 17.87 -0.86 -2.87
N TRP A 23 17.36 0.14 -3.60
CA TRP A 23 16.28 -0.06 -4.55
C TRP A 23 16.37 0.95 -5.69
N HIS A 24 16.47 0.46 -6.92
CA HIS A 24 16.44 1.31 -8.10
C HIS A 24 15.01 1.47 -8.63
N PRO A 25 14.62 2.66 -9.13
CA PRO A 25 13.28 2.87 -9.71
C PRO A 25 12.90 1.85 -10.79
N ASP A 26 13.86 1.45 -11.63
CA ASP A 26 13.62 0.51 -12.74
C ASP A 26 13.44 -0.95 -12.28
N TRP A 27 13.56 -1.25 -10.99
CA TRP A 27 13.31 -2.59 -10.42
C TRP A 27 11.83 -2.83 -10.09
N GLY A 28 10.97 -1.82 -10.31
CA GLY A 28 9.54 -1.91 -10.04
C GLY A 28 9.22 -1.94 -8.55
N GLY A 29 8.16 -2.66 -8.17
CA GLY A 29 7.76 -2.79 -6.76
C GLY A 29 7.13 -1.51 -6.15
N GLU A 30 6.77 -0.53 -6.96
CA GLU A 30 6.14 0.70 -6.50
C GLU A 30 4.76 0.43 -5.89
N LEU A 31 4.43 1.19 -4.85
CA LEU A 31 3.08 1.26 -4.33
C LEU A 31 2.28 2.28 -5.15
N ILE A 32 1.25 1.79 -5.84
CA ILE A 32 0.32 2.61 -6.62
C ILE A 32 -0.92 2.89 -5.79
N LEU A 33 -1.27 4.17 -5.61
CA LEU A 33 -2.52 4.58 -4.97
C LEU A 33 -3.49 5.15 -6.00
N TYR A 34 -4.70 4.60 -6.04
CA TYR A 34 -5.76 5.08 -6.92
C TYR A 34 -6.61 6.16 -6.25
N GLY A 35 -7.07 7.14 -7.02
CA GLY A 35 -8.02 8.16 -6.58
C GLY A 35 -9.32 7.55 -6.06
N PRO A 36 -10.15 8.33 -5.33
CA PRO A 36 -11.48 7.87 -4.97
C PRO A 36 -12.28 7.56 -6.25
N PRO A 37 -13.23 6.62 -6.21
CA PRO A 37 -14.10 6.38 -7.35
C PRO A 37 -14.81 7.69 -7.73
N THR A 38 -14.65 8.11 -8.99
CA THR A 38 -15.36 9.30 -9.48
C THR A 38 -16.84 8.95 -9.59
N ASN A 39 -17.74 9.83 -9.10
CA ASN A 39 -19.20 9.63 -9.11
C ASN A 39 -19.82 9.54 -10.52
N SER A 40 -18.99 9.55 -11.55
CA SER A 40 -19.35 9.37 -12.94
C SER A 40 -19.77 7.92 -13.18
N LYS A 41 -21.08 7.65 -13.23
CA LYS A 41 -21.71 6.32 -13.52
C LYS A 41 -21.23 5.61 -14.79
N LYS A 42 -20.21 6.11 -15.49
CA LYS A 42 -19.67 5.60 -16.76
C LYS A 42 -18.16 5.44 -16.79
N ASN A 43 -17.40 5.81 -15.75
CA ASN A 43 -15.94 5.70 -15.80
C ASN A 43 -15.42 4.74 -14.73
N THR A 44 -15.22 3.48 -15.15
CA THR A 44 -14.60 2.41 -14.34
C THR A 44 -13.08 2.53 -14.25
N SER A 45 -12.47 3.56 -14.89
CA SER A 45 -11.02 3.71 -14.88
C SER A 45 -10.51 4.18 -13.52
N LEU A 46 -9.72 3.35 -12.85
CA LEU A 46 -9.00 3.75 -11.65
C LEU A 46 -7.90 4.75 -12.01
N GLN A 47 -8.03 5.99 -11.56
CA GLN A 47 -7.00 7.01 -11.79
C GLN A 47 -5.86 6.80 -10.81
N VAL A 48 -4.63 6.62 -11.30
CA VAL A 48 -3.43 6.63 -10.46
C VAL A 48 -3.21 8.05 -9.95
N THR A 49 -3.09 8.22 -8.64
CA THR A 49 -2.81 9.51 -8.00
C THR A 49 -1.40 9.59 -7.43
N HIS A 50 -0.84 8.46 -7.01
CA HIS A 50 0.51 8.39 -6.47
C HIS A 50 1.19 7.12 -6.98
N CYS A 51 2.47 7.25 -7.29
CA CYS A 51 3.40 6.17 -7.54
C CYS A 51 4.55 6.34 -6.55
N ILE A 52 4.62 5.45 -5.55
CA ILE A 52 5.57 5.58 -4.44
C ILE A 52 6.63 4.49 -4.58
N PRO A 53 7.89 4.83 -4.89
CA PRO A 53 8.97 3.85 -4.95
C PRO A 53 9.27 3.31 -3.54
N PRO A 54 9.62 2.03 -3.39
CA PRO A 54 9.92 1.45 -2.09
C PRO A 54 11.36 1.80 -1.68
N LEU A 55 11.66 3.06 -1.41
CA LEU A 55 13.04 3.48 -1.11
C LEU A 55 13.50 2.91 0.25
N PRO A 56 14.80 2.55 0.41
CA PRO A 56 15.37 2.12 1.69
C PRO A 56 15.02 3.06 2.85
N GLY A 57 14.50 2.51 3.95
CA GLY A 57 14.12 3.27 5.15
C GLY A 57 12.88 4.15 4.99
N SER A 58 12.21 4.14 3.84
CA SER A 58 11.03 4.97 3.61
C SER A 58 9.77 4.35 4.24
N LEU A 59 8.81 5.22 4.55
CA LEU A 59 7.54 4.90 5.19
C LEU A 59 6.40 5.54 4.41
N ALA A 60 5.41 4.74 4.00
CA ALA A 60 4.16 5.23 3.43
C ALA A 60 3.00 4.92 4.38
N ILE A 61 2.19 5.95 4.69
CA ILE A 61 0.97 5.85 5.48
C ILE A 61 -0.16 6.50 4.70
N PHE A 62 -1.32 5.83 4.63
CA PHE A 62 -2.51 6.39 3.96
C PHE A 62 -3.80 5.93 4.62
N ALA A 63 -4.84 6.75 4.52
CA ALA A 63 -6.17 6.44 5.03
C ALA A 63 -6.83 5.31 4.24
N VAL A 64 -7.60 4.45 4.92
CA VAL A 64 -8.42 3.40 4.31
C VAL A 64 -9.93 3.71 4.47
N PRO A 65 -10.81 3.21 3.57
CA PRO A 65 -10.50 2.39 2.40
C PRO A 65 -9.87 3.20 1.26
N ARG A 66 -8.80 2.64 0.68
CA ARG A 66 -8.11 3.21 -0.48
C ARG A 66 -7.69 2.07 -1.38
N GLN A 67 -8.07 2.12 -2.66
CA GLN A 67 -7.59 1.14 -3.63
C GLN A 67 -6.12 1.37 -3.93
N HIS A 68 -5.35 0.29 -3.91
CA HIS A 68 -3.92 0.32 -4.14
C HIS A 68 -3.42 -1.03 -4.68
N ARG A 69 -2.25 -1.02 -5.28
CA ARG A 69 -1.53 -2.24 -5.69
C ARG A 69 -0.03 -2.06 -5.52
N VAL A 70 0.69 -3.17 -5.44
CA VAL A 70 2.15 -3.19 -5.54
C VAL A 70 2.50 -3.65 -6.95
N CYS A 71 3.33 -2.89 -7.65
CA CYS A 71 3.85 -3.27 -8.96
C CYS A 71 4.69 -4.55 -8.84
N ARG A 72 4.80 -5.29 -9.95
CA ARG A 72 5.69 -6.44 -10.02
C ARG A 72 7.14 -5.97 -9.81
N VAL A 73 7.93 -6.76 -9.10
CA VAL A 73 9.39 -6.59 -9.05
C VAL A 73 9.97 -7.14 -10.35
N ASP A 74 10.75 -6.30 -11.03
CA ASP A 74 11.36 -6.63 -12.31
C ASP A 74 12.55 -7.59 -12.13
N VAL A 75 12.85 -8.36 -13.18
CA VAL A 75 14.02 -9.27 -13.19
C VAL A 75 15.34 -8.51 -13.08
N LEU A 76 15.37 -7.23 -13.45
CA LEU A 76 16.51 -6.34 -13.28
C LEU A 76 16.93 -6.16 -11.81
N ALA A 77 16.06 -6.46 -10.85
CA ALA A 77 16.39 -6.47 -9.43
C ALA A 77 17.41 -7.57 -9.05
N GLY A 78 17.69 -8.54 -9.92
CA GLY A 78 18.67 -9.59 -9.67
C GLY A 78 18.42 -10.33 -8.36
N ASN A 79 19.40 -10.31 -7.46
CA ASN A 79 19.32 -10.95 -6.13
C ASN A 79 18.73 -10.04 -5.04
N HIS A 80 18.36 -8.80 -5.37
CA HIS A 80 17.79 -7.85 -4.41
C HIS A 80 16.35 -8.22 -4.09
N THR A 81 16.05 -8.33 -2.80
CA THR A 81 14.71 -8.67 -2.33
C THR A 81 14.01 -7.42 -1.81
N ARG A 82 12.79 -7.14 -2.29
CA ARG A 82 11.95 -6.06 -1.78
C ARG A 82 11.41 -6.38 -0.39
N LEU A 83 12.16 -6.02 0.64
CA LEU A 83 11.76 -6.25 2.03
C LEU A 83 10.87 -5.11 2.56
N SER A 84 9.73 -5.47 3.18
CA SER A 84 8.83 -4.51 3.81
C SER A 84 8.06 -5.11 4.99
N ILE A 85 7.69 -4.27 5.96
CA ILE A 85 6.65 -4.57 6.95
C ILE A 85 5.43 -3.74 6.61
N ALA A 86 4.28 -4.40 6.48
CA ALA A 86 2.99 -3.76 6.22
C ALA A 86 1.98 -4.07 7.32
N GLY A 87 1.10 -3.12 7.61
CA GLY A 87 0.12 -3.27 8.67
C GLY A 87 -0.97 -2.20 8.65
N TRP A 88 -1.80 -2.21 9.69
CA TRP A 88 -2.90 -1.27 9.85
C TRP A 88 -2.94 -0.72 11.26
N PHE A 89 -3.24 0.58 11.37
CA PHE A 89 -3.71 1.16 12.62
C PHE A 89 -5.21 0.94 12.73
N MET A 90 -5.60 0.38 13.87
CA MET A 90 -6.97 0.01 14.18
C MET A 90 -7.59 1.07 15.09
N THR A 91 -8.89 1.35 14.94
CA THR A 91 -9.65 2.11 15.96
C THR A 91 -10.82 1.30 16.45
N GLU A 92 -11.20 1.57 17.69
CA GLU A 92 -12.53 1.25 18.18
C GLU A 92 -13.59 2.10 17.46
N HIS A 93 -14.86 1.79 17.71
CA HIS A 93 -16.02 2.38 17.04
C HIS A 93 -16.12 3.88 17.28
#